data_AF-A3X5C2-F1
#
_entry.id   AF-A3X5C2-F1
#
_cell.length_a   1.000
_cell.length_b   1.000
_cell.length_c   1.000
_cell.angle_alpha   90.00
_cell.angle_beta   90.00
_cell.angle_gamma   90.00
#
_symmetry.space_group_name_H-M   'P 1'
#
loop_
_entity.id
_entity.type
_entity.pdbx_description
1 polymer ?
#
loop_
_entity_poly.entity_id
_entity_poly.type
_entity_poly.pdbx_seq_one_letter_code
_entity_poly.pdbx_strand_id
1 'polypeptide(L)' 'MRDWDDAFNNMGHVKGSDALPGFWAARAAAYRKGSVRIDSDLSYGDSEREVFDLIWPDTPPAPLGSL' A
#
# COMPACT_ATOMS: atom_id res chain seq x y z
N MET A 1 -2.05 -32.36 18.25
CA MET A 1 -1.18 -31.27 17.76
C MET A 1 -2.02 -30.41 16.84
N ARG A 2 -2.01 -29.09 17.00
CA ARG A 2 -2.77 -28.17 16.13
C ARG A 2 -1.98 -27.90 14.87
N ASP A 3 -2.66 -27.82 13.73
CA ASP A 3 -2.09 -27.31 12.50
C ASP A 3 -2.03 -25.78 12.58
N TRP A 4 -0.81 -25.24 12.68
CA TRP A 4 -0.59 -23.81 12.78
C TRP A 4 -0.49 -23.13 11.41
N ASP A 5 -0.11 -23.86 10.37
CA ASP A 5 -0.06 -23.32 9.01
C ASP A 5 -1.48 -22.98 8.54
N ASP A 6 -2.44 -23.88 8.79
CA ASP A 6 -3.85 -23.61 8.52
C ASP A 6 -4.41 -22.47 9.40
N ALA A 7 -4.04 -22.44 10.70
CA ALA A 7 -4.55 -21.45 11.64
C ALA A 7 -4.13 -20.01 11.32
N PHE A 8 -3.00 -19.81 10.64
CA PHE A 8 -2.52 -18.50 10.21
C PHE A 8 -2.72 -18.24 8.70
N ASN A 9 -3.38 -19.16 7.98
CA ASN A 9 -3.67 -19.00 6.57
C ASN A 9 -4.87 -18.08 6.30
N ASN A 10 -4.69 -16.77 6.49
CA ASN A 10 -5.73 -15.76 6.26
C ASN A 10 -6.32 -15.81 4.83
N MET A 11 -5.49 -16.14 3.84
CA MET A 11 -5.90 -16.17 2.42
C MET A 11 -6.73 -17.42 2.09
N GLY A 12 -6.31 -18.60 2.57
CA GLY A 12 -6.91 -19.89 2.22
C GLY A 12 -8.35 -20.07 2.69
N HIS A 13 -8.77 -19.34 3.73
CA HIS A 13 -10.13 -19.40 4.28
C HIS A 13 -11.10 -18.37 3.66
N VAL A 14 -10.63 -17.53 2.74
CA VAL A 14 -11.45 -16.54 2.04
C VAL A 14 -11.51 -16.90 0.55
N LYS A 15 -12.71 -17.26 0.07
CA LYS A 15 -12.94 -17.63 -1.33
C LYS A 15 -12.49 -16.51 -2.28
N GLY A 16 -11.60 -16.82 -3.23
CA GLY A 16 -11.10 -15.88 -4.24
C GLY A 16 -9.99 -14.94 -3.75
N SER A 17 -9.49 -15.12 -2.52
CA SER A 17 -8.43 -14.30 -1.95
C SER A 17 -7.07 -14.50 -2.65
N ASP A 18 -6.87 -15.65 -3.29
CA ASP A 18 -5.71 -15.99 -4.11
C ASP A 18 -5.49 -15.02 -5.29
N ALA A 19 -6.57 -14.43 -5.81
CA ALA A 19 -6.50 -13.46 -6.91
C ALA A 19 -6.17 -12.03 -6.43
N LEU A 20 -6.32 -11.73 -5.13
CA LEU A 20 -6.20 -10.38 -4.60
C LEU A 20 -4.80 -9.77 -4.74
N PRO A 21 -3.68 -10.49 -4.52
CA PRO A 21 -2.34 -9.93 -4.71
C PRO A 21 -2.12 -9.37 -6.12
N GLY A 22 -2.53 -10.11 -7.15
CA GLY A 22 -2.44 -9.67 -8.55
C GLY A 22 -3.35 -8.47 -8.83
N PHE A 23 -4.59 -8.52 -8.32
CA PHE A 23 -5.54 -7.42 -8.44
C PHE A 23 -5.02 -6.11 -7.82
N TRP A 24 -4.48 -6.17 -6.60
CA TRP A 24 -3.95 -4.99 -5.91
C TRP A 24 -2.71 -4.43 -6.59
N ALA A 25 -1.77 -5.28 -7.01
CA ALA A 25 -0.57 -4.85 -7.72
C ALA A 25 -0.92 -4.09 -9.01
N ALA A 26 -1.84 -4.65 -9.83
CA ALA A 26 -2.29 -4.02 -11.06
C ALA A 26 -2.97 -2.66 -10.79
N ARG A 27 -3.84 -2.60 -9.78
CA ARG A 27 -4.56 -1.38 -9.41
C ARG A 27 -3.63 -0.29 -8.87
N ALA A 28 -2.65 -0.64 -8.05
CA ALA A 28 -1.66 0.30 -7.52
C ALA A 28 -0.77 0.85 -8.65
N ALA A 29 -0.35 0.01 -9.59
CA ALA A 29 0.41 0.45 -10.77
C ALA A 29 -0.41 1.39 -11.67
N ALA A 30 -1.69 1.11 -11.89
CA ALA A 30 -2.58 2.00 -12.63
C ALA A 30 -2.78 3.34 -11.91
N TYR A 31 -2.93 3.32 -10.58
CA TYR A 31 -3.08 4.52 -9.76
C TYR A 31 -1.85 5.44 -9.87
N ARG A 32 -0.63 4.89 -9.78
CA ARG A 32 0.61 5.68 -9.91
C ARG A 32 0.81 6.32 -11.29
N LYS A 33 0.21 5.78 -12.34
CA LYS A 33 0.24 6.35 -13.70
C LYS A 33 -0.83 7.42 -13.93
N GLY A 34 -1.74 7.63 -12.98
CA GLY A 34 -2.78 8.64 -13.06
C GLY A 34 -2.26 10.06 -12.93
N SER A 35 -3.18 11.02 -12.78
CA SER A 35 -2.85 12.44 -12.60
C SER A 35 -2.51 12.83 -11.16
N VAL A 36 -2.51 11.87 -10.23
CA VAL A 36 -2.22 12.15 -8.82
C VAL A 36 -0.75 12.53 -8.65
N ARG A 37 -0.49 13.53 -7.80
CA ARG A 37 0.87 13.90 -7.43
C ARG A 37 1.42 12.90 -6.42
N ILE A 38 2.48 12.20 -6.81
CA ILE A 38 3.17 11.21 -5.97
C ILE A 38 4.67 11.48 -6.01
N ASP A 39 5.29 11.55 -4.84
CA ASP A 39 6.73 11.42 -4.70
C ASP A 39 7.00 9.96 -4.29
N SER A 40 7.53 9.15 -5.21
CA SER A 40 7.75 7.71 -4.98
C SER A 40 9.16 7.41 -4.47
N ASP A 41 9.30 6.26 -3.82
CA ASP A 41 10.59 5.71 -3.38
C ASP A 41 11.43 6.67 -2.50
N LEU A 42 10.76 7.47 -1.67
CA LEU A 42 11.42 8.38 -0.74
C LEU A 42 12.10 7.58 0.37
N SER A 43 13.41 7.74 0.51
CA SER A 43 14.15 7.07 1.58
C SER A 43 13.89 7.69 2.94
N TYR A 44 13.74 6.83 3.96
CA TYR A 44 13.75 7.21 5.38
C TYR A 44 14.92 6.56 6.16
N GLY A 45 15.79 5.82 5.48
CA GLY A 45 16.90 5.09 6.09
C GLY A 45 18.02 4.76 5.10
N ASP A 46 18.92 3.87 5.50
CA ASP A 46 20.12 3.56 4.73
C ASP A 46 19.93 2.35 3.80
N SER A 47 18.95 1.49 4.08
CA SER A 47 18.71 0.28 3.30
C SER A 47 17.82 0.54 2.09
N GLU A 48 17.99 -0.26 1.03
CA GLU A 48 17.19 -0.18 -0.21
C GLU A 48 15.67 -0.32 0.03
N ARG A 49 15.26 -0.95 1.13
CA ARG A 49 13.84 -1.18 1.46
C ARG A 49 13.26 -0.18 2.45
N GLU A 50 14.06 0.74 2.97
CA GLU A 50 13.61 1.84 3.84
C GLU A 50 13.08 3.00 2.99
N VAL A 51 12.08 2.70 2.16
CA VAL A 51 11.47 3.66 1.24
C VAL A 51 9.94 3.68 1.39
N PHE A 52 9.33 4.81 1.03
CA PHE A 52 7.88 4.96 0.99
C PHE A 52 7.42 5.87 -0.15
N ASP A 53 6.14 5.75 -0.52
CA ASP A 53 5.49 6.66 -1.46
C ASP A 53 4.71 7.73 -0.68
N LEU A 54 4.89 9.00 -1.04
CA LEU A 54 4.11 10.13 -0.53
C LEU A 54 3.10 10.58 -1.59
N ILE A 55 1.82 10.38 -1.29
CA ILE A 55 0.70 10.80 -2.15
C ILE A 55 0.16 12.13 -1.64
N TRP A 56 0.19 13.15 -2.49
CA TRP A 56 -0.25 14.51 -2.12
C TRP A 56 -1.73 14.73 -2.45
N PRO A 57 -2.47 15.48 -1.61
CA PRO A 57 -3.79 16.00 -1.99
C PRO A 57 -3.66 17.06 -3.10
N ASP A 58 -4.72 17.24 -3.87
CA ASP A 58 -4.77 18.28 -4.91
C ASP A 58 -4.77 19.69 -4.31
N THR A 59 -5.33 19.85 -3.11
CA THR A 59 -5.32 21.12 -2.39
C THR A 59 -4.29 21.09 -1.27
N PRO A 60 -3.58 22.21 -1.01
CA PRO A 60 -2.69 22.30 0.13
C PRO A 60 -3.42 21.93 1.44
N PRO A 61 -2.77 21.22 2.37
CA PRO A 61 -3.35 20.97 3.68
C PRO A 61 -3.66 22.32 4.36
N ALA A 62 -4.78 22.37 5.09
CA ALA A 62 -5.11 23.54 5.89
C ALA A 62 -3.95 23.86 6.85
N PRO A 63 -3.68 25.15 7.14
CA PRO A 63 -2.64 25.52 8.09
C PRO A 63 -2.89 24.84 9.44
N LEU A 64 -1.83 24.27 10.00
CA LEU A 64 -1.85 23.67 11.33
C LEU A 64 -2.30 24.75 12.34
N GLY A 65 -3.41 24.52 13.04
CA GLY A 65 -3.98 25.46 14.02
C GLY A 65 -5.22 26.24 13.57
N SER A 66 -5.81 25.89 12.42
CA SER A 66 -7.09 26.45 11.97
C SER A 66 -8.27 25.69 12.63
N LEU A 67 -8.51 25.89 13.93
CA LEU A 67 -9.73 25.50 14.64
C LEU A 67 -10.23 26.68 15.49
#